data_AF-A0A5K0VNA1-F1
#
_entry.id   AF-A0A5K0VNA1-F1
#
_cell.length_a   1.000
_cell.length_b   1.000
_cell.length_c   1.000
_cell.angle_alpha   90.00
_cell.angle_beta   90.00
_cell.angle_gamma   90.00
#
_symmetry.space_group_name_H-M   'P 1'
#
loop_
_entity.id
_entity.type
_entity.pdbx_description
1 polymer ?
#
loop_
_entity_poly.entity_id
_entity_poly.type
_entity_poly.pdbx_seq_one_letter_code
_entity_poly.pdbx_strand_id
1 'polypeptide(L)'
;AQVGSNALLAVLPDPVTCFAGARYSQKQIFRIVSNSNLIIVDWLTSGRHERGEKWDFSLYKSTNNIFLEGDHPLFLDSVMSFCFQ
;
A
#
# COMPACT_ATOMS: atom_id res chain seq x y z
N ALA A 1 6.57 -6.04 8.65
CA ALA A 1 7.83 -6.77 8.40
C ALA A 1 8.99 -6.06 9.11
N GLN A 2 10.04 -6.78 9.45
CA GLN A 2 11.29 -6.21 9.99
C GLN A 2 12.42 -6.47 8.98
N VAL A 3 13.23 -5.46 8.71
CA VAL A 3 14.38 -5.56 7.80
C VAL A 3 15.65 -5.44 8.62
N GLY A 4 16.53 -6.43 8.51
CA GLY A 4 17.79 -6.47 9.22
C GLY A 4 18.85 -5.55 8.65
N SER A 5 19.97 -5.48 9.37
CA SER A 5 21.15 -4.74 8.96
C SER A 5 21.73 -5.28 7.66
N ASN A 6 22.08 -4.41 6.71
CA ASN A 6 22.59 -4.76 5.37
C ASN A 6 21.65 -5.69 4.56
N ALA A 7 20.37 -5.79 4.93
CA ALA A 7 19.39 -6.59 4.22
C ALA A 7 18.55 -5.74 3.25
N LEU A 8 17.98 -6.40 2.25
CA LEU A 8 16.99 -5.84 1.34
C LEU A 8 15.68 -6.60 1.51
N LEU A 9 14.58 -5.86 1.69
CA LEU A 9 13.23 -6.39 1.52
C LEU A 9 12.57 -5.67 0.34
N ALA A 10 12.08 -6.45 -0.63
CA ALA A 10 11.30 -5.94 -1.75
C ALA A 10 9.88 -6.53 -1.67
N VAL A 11 8.88 -5.66 -1.58
CA VAL A 11 7.45 -6.04 -1.51
C VAL A 11 6.73 -5.50 -2.74
N LEU A 12 6.38 -6.41 -3.63
CA LEU A 12 5.71 -6.14 -4.91
C LEU A 12 4.47 -7.03 -5.03
N PRO A 13 3.36 -6.70 -4.33
CA PRO A 13 2.12 -7.47 -4.45
C PRO A 13 1.51 -7.28 -5.83
N ASP A 14 0.57 -8.13 -6.23
CA ASP A 14 -0.25 -7.87 -7.42
C ASP A 14 -1.08 -6.58 -7.28
N PRO A 15 -1.44 -5.90 -8.38
CA PRO A 15 -2.18 -4.65 -8.30
C PRO A 15 -3.59 -4.84 -7.77
N VAL A 16 -3.96 -3.98 -6.82
CA VAL A 16 -5.30 -4.02 -6.23
C VAL A 16 -6.31 -3.64 -7.31
N THR A 17 -7.30 -4.50 -7.53
CA THR A 17 -8.37 -4.27 -8.50
C THR A 17 -9.70 -4.26 -7.78
N CYS A 18 -10.20 -3.06 -7.48
CA CYS A 18 -11.47 -2.90 -6.79
C CYS A 18 -12.65 -3.14 -7.74
N PHE A 19 -13.64 -3.93 -7.30
CA PHE A 19 -14.88 -4.14 -8.04
C PHE A 19 -15.88 -3.00 -7.74
N ALA A 20 -16.96 -2.92 -8.51
CA ALA A 20 -18.04 -1.99 -8.23
C ALA A 20 -18.56 -2.12 -6.79
N GLY A 21 -18.72 -0.98 -6.09
CA GLY A 21 -19.16 -0.90 -4.70
C GLY A 21 -18.13 -1.38 -3.65
N ALA A 22 -16.92 -1.78 -4.06
CA ALA A 22 -15.93 -2.31 -3.13
C ALA A 22 -15.47 -1.25 -2.12
N ARG A 23 -15.16 -1.71 -0.90
CA ARG A 23 -14.55 -0.92 0.16
C ARG A 23 -13.30 -1.62 0.64
N TYR A 24 -12.15 -1.16 0.15
CA TYR A 24 -10.85 -1.74 0.46
C TYR A 24 -10.08 -0.87 1.45
N SER A 25 -9.46 -1.49 2.45
CA SER A 25 -8.56 -0.83 3.39
C SER A 25 -7.37 -1.72 3.70
N GLN A 26 -6.17 -1.21 3.45
CA GLN A 26 -4.90 -1.86 3.72
C GLN A 26 -4.05 -1.00 4.66
N LYS A 27 -3.35 -1.67 5.57
CA LYS A 27 -2.30 -1.05 6.40
C LYS A 27 -1.09 -1.97 6.43
N GLN A 28 0.05 -1.47 5.98
CA GLN A 28 1.34 -2.13 6.09
C GLN A 28 2.23 -1.39 7.07
N ILE A 29 3.04 -2.17 7.80
CA ILE A 29 3.98 -1.66 8.80
C ILE A 29 5.33 -2.31 8.52
N PHE A 30 6.33 -1.45 8.29
CA PHE A 30 7.71 -1.83 8.06
C PHE A 30 8.59 -1.22 9.15
N ARG A 31 9.46 -2.03 9.73
CA ARG A 31 10.48 -1.58 10.68
C ARG A 31 11.83 -1.87 10.08
N ILE A 32 12.68 -0.86 9.97
CA ILE A 32 13.99 -0.95 9.34
C ILE A 32 15.06 -0.42 10.29
N VAL A 33 16.30 -0.85 10.06
CA VAL A 33 17.48 -0.26 10.71
C VAL A 33 18.18 0.71 9.77
N SER A 34 19.07 1.55 10.32
CA SER A 34 19.72 2.65 9.58
C SER A 34 20.42 2.23 8.28
N ASN A 35 20.91 0.99 8.18
CA ASN A 35 21.57 0.44 7.01
C ASN A 35 20.77 -0.68 6.30
N SER A 36 19.45 -0.69 6.44
CA SER A 36 18.55 -1.55 5.67
C SER A 36 18.17 -0.91 4.33
N ASN A 37 17.72 -1.76 3.39
CA ASN A 37 17.12 -1.31 2.14
C ASN A 37 15.68 -1.85 2.03
N LEU A 38 14.74 -1.01 1.60
CA LEU A 38 13.34 -1.35 1.48
C LEU A 38 12.77 -0.82 0.17
N ILE A 39 12.16 -1.69 -0.62
CA ILE A 39 11.42 -1.35 -1.85
C ILE A 39 9.97 -1.79 -1.66
N ILE A 40 9.02 -0.88 -1.88
CA ILE A 40 7.58 -1.14 -1.78
C ILE A 40 6.93 -0.64 -3.06
N VAL A 41 6.08 -1.48 -3.64
CA VAL A 41 5.17 -1.09 -4.72
C VAL A 41 3.74 -1.12 -4.19
N ASP A 42 3.06 0.02 -4.28
CA ASP A 42 1.63 0.16 -3.99
C ASP A 42 0.96 0.68 -5.25
N TRP A 43 0.13 -0.16 -5.86
CA TRP A 43 -0.49 0.09 -7.16
C TRP A 43 -1.94 -0.39 -7.19
N LEU A 44 -2.77 0.42 -7.84
CA LEU A 44 -4.22 0.25 -7.96
C LEU A 44 -4.60 0.31 -9.43
N THR A 45 -5.48 -0.58 -9.87
CA THR A 45 -6.13 -0.49 -11.18
C THR A 45 -7.45 0.26 -11.07
N SER A 46 -7.98 0.73 -12.19
CA SER A 46 -9.32 1.35 -12.23
C SER A 46 -10.46 0.38 -11.90
N GLY A 47 -10.20 -0.90 -11.65
CA GLY A 47 -11.22 -1.94 -11.54
C GLY A 47 -11.28 -2.81 -12.78
N ARG A 48 -12.37 -3.56 -12.94
CA ARG A 48 -12.56 -4.49 -14.07
C ARG A 48 -12.98 -3.74 -15.32
N HIS A 49 -12.00 -3.10 -15.96
CA HIS A 49 -12.20 -2.22 -17.12
C HIS A 49 -13.04 -2.85 -18.23
N GLU A 50 -12.77 -4.12 -18.58
CA GLU A 50 -13.49 -4.89 -19.61
C GLU A 50 -14.95 -5.21 -19.24
N ARG A 51 -15.31 -5.11 -17.95
CA ARG A 51 -16.69 -5.28 -17.46
C ARG A 51 -17.40 -3.94 -17.23
N GLY A 52 -16.80 -2.84 -17.65
CA GLY A 52 -17.33 -1.48 -17.46
C GLY A 52 -17.07 -0.89 -16.08
N GLU A 53 -16.45 -1.63 -15.16
CA GLU A 53 -16.19 -1.17 -13.79
C GLU A 53 -14.92 -0.31 -13.78
N LYS A 54 -15.11 1.02 -13.87
CA LYS A 54 -14.02 1.99 -13.97
C LYS A 54 -14.16 3.04 -12.87
N TRP A 55 -13.31 2.89 -11.86
CA TRP A 55 -13.36 3.65 -10.62
C TRP A 55 -14.70 3.47 -9.89
N ASP A 56 -15.41 2.35 -10.06
CA ASP A 56 -16.75 2.18 -9.46
C ASP A 56 -16.75 1.71 -8.00
N PHE A 57 -15.62 1.81 -7.29
CA PHE A 57 -15.52 1.40 -5.90
C PHE A 57 -15.98 2.51 -4.95
N SER A 58 -16.51 2.12 -3.78
CA SER A 58 -16.95 3.10 -2.78
C SER A 58 -15.80 3.66 -1.94
N LEU A 59 -14.74 2.88 -1.70
CA LEU A 59 -13.56 3.32 -0.94
C LEU A 59 -12.34 2.50 -1.31
N TYR A 60 -11.22 3.17 -1.55
CA TYR A 60 -9.88 2.61 -1.51
C TYR A 60 -9.05 3.34 -0.47
N LYS A 61 -8.49 2.60 0.49
CA LYS A 61 -7.52 3.12 1.46
C LYS A 61 -6.30 2.21 1.50
N SER A 62 -5.11 2.78 1.31
CA SER A 62 -3.85 2.11 1.59
C SER A 62 -2.99 2.99 2.50
N THR A 63 -2.28 2.37 3.44
CA THR A 63 -1.41 3.08 4.37
C THR A 63 -0.13 2.29 4.59
N ASN A 64 1.00 2.88 4.26
CA ASN A 64 2.34 2.33 4.46
C ASN A 64 3.04 3.11 5.57
N ASN A 65 3.25 2.46 6.72
CA ASN A 65 4.01 3.04 7.83
C ASN A 65 5.41 2.44 7.85
N ILE A 66 6.43 3.28 7.80
CA ILE A 66 7.83 2.88 7.89
C ILE A 66 8.43 3.53 9.14
N PHE A 67 8.99 2.69 9.99
CA PHE A 67 9.64 3.09 11.24
C PHE A 67 11.12 2.72 11.19
N LEU A 68 11.95 3.58 11.75
CA LEU A 68 13.33 3.27 12.14
C LEU A 68 13.36 2.55 13.50
N GLU A 69 14.57 2.20 13.95
CA GLU A 69 14.86 1.71 15.30
C GLU A 69 14.15 2.53 16.38
N GLY A 70 13.74 1.87 17.48
CA GLY A 70 13.04 2.54 18.58
C GLY A 70 11.63 3.04 18.23
N ASP A 71 11.02 2.53 17.15
CA ASP A 71 9.70 2.95 16.65
C ASP A 71 9.63 4.43 16.25
N HIS A 72 10.77 5.03 15.92
CA HIS A 72 10.82 6.38 15.36
C HIS A 72 10.18 6.39 13.97
N PRO A 73 9.14 7.22 13.72
CA PRO A 73 8.50 7.28 12.42
C PRO A 73 9.48 7.85 11.39
N LEU A 74 9.70 7.10 10.30
CA LEU A 74 10.56 7.51 9.20
C LEU A 74 9.75 8.04 8.02
N PHE A 75 8.70 7.30 7.63
CA PHE A 75 7.90 7.65 6.47
C PHE A 75 6.46 7.12 6.64
N LEU A 76 5.51 7.94 6.22
CA LEU A 76 4.09 7.60 6.15
C LEU A 76 3.61 7.92 4.75
N ASP A 77 3.13 6.89 4.06
CA ASP A 77 2.31 7.04 2.87
C ASP A 77 0.89 6.60 3.18
N SER A 78 -0.09 7.39 2.73
CA SER A 78 -1.51 7.12 2.97
C SER A 78 -2.33 7.64 1.80
N VAL A 79 -2.87 6.72 1.02
CA VAL A 79 -3.81 7.00 -0.07
C VAL A 79 -5.22 6.72 0.41
N MET A 80 -6.12 7.67 0.20
CA MET A 80 -7.56 7.49 0.41
C MET A 80 -8.31 8.06 -0.79
N SER A 81 -9.14 7.23 -1.39
CA SER A 81 -9.98 7.62 -2.52
C SER A 81 -11.40 7.12 -2.29
N PHE A 82 -12.35 8.02 -2.48
CA PHE A 82 -13.77 7.70 -2.63
C PHE A 82 -14.11 7.93 -4.08
N CYS A 83 -14.81 6.97 -4.69
CA CYS A 83 -15.43 7.21 -5.97
C CYS A 83 -16.94 7.15 -5.79
N PHE A 84 -17.58 8.27 -6.14
CA PHE A 84 -19.01 8.38 -6.21
C PHE A 84 -19.34 8.28 -7.70
N GLN A 85 -20.17 7.31 -8.07
CA GLN A 85 -20.77 7.26 -9.40
C GLN A 85 -21.67 8.47 -9.63
#